data_AF-A0A9E2ZVC3-F1
#
_entry.id   AF-A0A9E2ZVC3-F1
#
_cell.length_a   1.000
_cell.length_b   1.000
_cell.length_c   1.000
_cell.angle_alpha   90.00
_cell.angle_beta   90.00
_cell.angle_gamma   90.00
#
_symmetry.space_group_name_H-M   'P 1'
#
loop_
_entity.id
_entity.type
_entity.pdbx_description
1 polymer ?
#
loop_
_entity_poly.entity_id
_entity_poly.type
_entity_poly.pdbx_seq_one_letter_code
_entity_poly.pdbx_strand_id
1 'polypeptide(L)'
;WRPALRAAGLPMIHFHDLRHAGNQLAANAGANLRELMDRMGHSTARAAMAYLHGSNERQQAIADVLSRQAAEQLGRSGAKLSGTQRARRRGRA
;
A
#
# COMPACT_ATOMS: atom_id res chain seq x y z
N TRP A 1 -14.89 27.59 11.32
CA TRP A 1 -14.19 26.31 11.52
C TRP A 1 -13.73 26.11 12.99
N ARG A 2 -13.19 27.13 13.69
CA ARG A 2 -12.88 27.04 15.14
C ARG A 2 -14.04 26.55 16.05
N PRO A 3 -15.31 26.97 15.86
CA PRO A 3 -16.41 26.40 16.64
C PRO A 3 -16.63 24.91 16.37
N ALA A 4 -16.45 24.46 15.13
CA ALA A 4 -16.54 23.05 14.76
C ALA A 4 -15.43 22.21 15.41
N LEU A 5 -14.20 22.75 15.50
CA LEU A 5 -13.12 22.07 16.23
C LEU A 5 -13.46 21.86 17.71
N ARG A 6 -14.00 22.89 18.37
CA ARG A 6 -14.43 22.78 19.77
C ARG A 6 -15.54 21.75 19.95
N ALA A 7 -16.54 21.77 19.05
CA ALA A 7 -17.63 20.81 19.08
C ALA A 7 -17.14 19.37 18.85
N ALA A 8 -16.09 19.18 18.04
CA ALA A 8 -15.47 17.88 17.76
C ALA A 8 -14.42 17.45 18.79
N GLY A 9 -14.11 18.27 19.81
CA GLY A 9 -13.06 17.99 20.79
C GLY A 9 -11.64 17.94 20.21
N LEU A 10 -11.41 18.58 19.06
CA LEU A 10 -10.12 18.57 18.37
C LEU A 10 -9.24 19.75 18.82
N PRO A 11 -7.90 19.58 18.82
CA PRO A 11 -6.98 20.68 19.06
C PRO A 11 -7.09 21.73 17.94
N MET A 12 -6.45 22.88 18.15
CA MET A 12 -6.36 23.90 17.11
C MET A 12 -5.43 23.41 15.99
N ILE A 13 -6.03 22.86 14.93
CA ILE A 13 -5.34 22.54 13.67
C ILE A 13 -5.37 23.77 12.75
N HIS A 14 -5.10 23.64 11.46
CA HIS A 14 -5.42 24.63 10.44
C HIS A 14 -6.36 24.00 9.42
N PHE A 15 -7.12 24.82 8.70
CA PHE A 15 -8.02 24.29 7.67
C PHE A 15 -7.25 23.51 6.58
N HIS A 16 -5.98 23.90 6.32
CA HIS A 16 -5.09 23.20 5.39
C HIS A 16 -4.71 21.78 5.86
N ASP A 17 -4.72 21.50 7.16
CA ASP A 17 -4.40 20.18 7.69
C ASP A 17 -5.46 19.14 7.30
N LEU A 18 -6.71 19.58 7.11
CA LEU A 18 -7.77 18.73 6.57
C LEU A 18 -7.48 18.26 5.15
N ARG A 19 -6.84 19.11 4.34
CA ARG A 19 -6.39 18.76 2.99
C ARG A 19 -5.26 17.74 3.03
N HIS A 20 -4.30 17.90 3.95
CA HIS A 20 -3.26 16.89 4.19
C HIS A 20 -3.85 15.54 4.63
N ALA A 21 -4.73 15.54 5.64
CA ALA A 21 -5.39 14.35 6.14
C ALA A 21 -6.21 13.65 5.04
N GLY A 22 -6.99 14.43 4.28
CA GLY A 22 -7.76 13.93 3.15
C GLY A 22 -6.89 13.22 2.12
N ASN A 23 -5.72 13.79 1.76
CA ASN A 23 -4.83 13.17 0.78
C ASN A 23 -4.19 11.88 1.29
N GLN A 24 -3.81 11.82 2.57
CA GLN A 24 -3.32 10.59 3.18
C GLN A 24 -4.37 9.48 3.19
N LEU A 25 -5.63 9.80 3.49
CA LEU A 25 -6.72 8.82 3.44
C LEU A 25 -6.93 8.25 2.02
N ALA A 26 -6.83 9.09 0.99
CA ALA A 26 -6.93 8.64 -0.40
C ALA A 26 -5.75 7.73 -0.79
N ALA A 27 -4.52 8.09 -0.41
CA ALA A 27 -3.34 7.26 -0.65
C ALA A 27 -3.46 5.89 0.06
N ASN A 28 -3.93 5.89 1.31
CA ASN A 28 -4.17 4.65 2.07
C ASN A 28 -5.27 3.78 1.45
N ALA A 29 -6.29 4.39 0.84
CA ALA A 29 -7.31 3.69 0.07
C ALA A 29 -6.82 3.12 -1.28
N GLY A 30 -5.56 3.37 -1.65
CA GLY A 30 -4.94 2.84 -2.85
C GLY A 30 -4.94 3.78 -4.05
N ALA A 31 -5.24 5.06 -3.86
CA ALA A 31 -5.16 6.04 -4.94
C ALA A 31 -3.73 6.13 -5.49
N ASN A 32 -3.60 6.13 -6.80
CA ASN A 32 -2.32 6.29 -7.47
C ASN A 32 -1.91 7.77 -7.54
N LEU A 33 -0.65 8.03 -7.95
CA LEU A 33 -0.10 9.39 -8.00
C LEU A 33 -0.94 10.35 -8.87
N ARG A 34 -1.47 9.89 -10.01
CA ARG A 34 -2.27 10.72 -10.92
C ARG A 34 -3.60 11.13 -10.29
N GLU A 35 -4.27 10.20 -9.62
CA GLU A 35 -5.53 10.43 -8.90
C GLU A 35 -5.34 11.40 -7.72
N LEU A 36 -4.23 11.26 -6.99
CA LEU A 36 -3.85 12.18 -5.92
C LEU A 36 -3.55 13.58 -6.48
N MET A 37 -2.85 13.67 -7.61
CA MET A 37 -2.59 14.95 -8.29
C MET A 37 -3.89 15.62 -8.73
N ASP A 38 -4.83 14.89 -9.33
CA ASP A 38 -6.15 15.43 -9.72
C ASP A 38 -6.93 15.94 -8.52
N ARG A 39 -7.01 15.14 -7.45
CA ARG A 39 -7.73 15.52 -6.23
C ARG A 39 -7.14 16.75 -5.55
N MET A 40 -5.83 16.93 -5.69
CA MET A 40 -5.12 18.07 -5.14
C MET A 40 -5.07 19.26 -6.12
N GLY A 41 -5.33 19.06 -7.41
CA GLY A 41 -5.07 20.10 -8.42
C GLY A 41 -3.58 20.43 -8.52
N HIS A 42 -2.70 19.45 -8.33
CA HIS A 42 -1.26 19.62 -8.50
C HIS A 42 -0.85 19.33 -9.95
N SER A 43 -0.21 20.30 -10.59
CA SER A 43 0.34 20.12 -11.94
C SER A 43 1.67 19.36 -11.98
N THR A 44 2.32 19.16 -10.82
CA THR A 44 3.63 18.50 -10.74
C THR A 44 3.63 17.35 -9.73
N ALA A 45 4.36 16.29 -10.07
CA ALA A 45 4.57 15.14 -9.18
C ALA A 45 5.28 15.55 -7.88
N ARG A 46 6.22 16.50 -7.94
CA ARG A 46 6.94 17.02 -6.76
C ARG A 46 5.96 17.55 -5.71
N ALA A 47 4.94 18.31 -6.13
CA ALA A 47 3.93 18.84 -5.23
C ALA A 47 3.07 17.74 -4.61
N ALA A 48 2.74 16.68 -5.35
CA ALA A 48 2.00 15.53 -4.81
C ALA A 48 2.82 14.67 -3.86
N MET A 49 4.11 14.48 -4.14
CA MET A 49 5.02 13.68 -3.30
C MET A 49 5.20 14.28 -1.90
N ALA A 50 5.09 15.60 -1.73
CA ALA A 50 5.10 16.25 -0.42
C ALA A 50 3.95 15.81 0.51
N TYR A 51 2.93 15.13 -0.02
CA TYR A 51 1.77 14.64 0.72
C TYR A 51 1.71 13.11 0.82
N LEU A 52 2.55 12.40 0.04
CA LEU A 52 2.65 10.94 0.02
C LEU A 52 3.69 10.48 1.04
N HIS A 53 3.41 10.71 2.32
CA HIS A 53 4.20 10.09 3.39
C HIS A 53 3.75 8.64 3.52
N GLY A 54 4.68 7.70 3.30
CA GLY A 54 4.41 6.29 3.58
C GLY A 54 4.18 6.09 5.07
N SER A 55 3.11 5.39 5.43
CA SER A 55 2.85 5.00 6.82
C SER A 55 3.39 3.59 7.09
N ASN A 56 3.78 3.32 8.34
CA ASN A 56 4.26 2.00 8.74
C ASN A 56 3.19 0.92 8.54
N GLU A 57 1.93 1.27 8.81
CA GLU A 57 0.77 0.40 8.64
C GLU A 57 0.61 0.02 7.17
N ARG A 58 0.76 0.98 6.25
CA ARG A 58 0.69 0.69 4.82
C ARG A 58 1.83 -0.22 4.37
N GLN A 59 3.05 0.00 4.90
CA GLN A 59 4.21 -0.86 4.62
C GLN A 59 3.99 -2.29 5.14
N GLN A 60 3.43 -2.46 6.34
CA GLN A 60 3.06 -3.77 6.87
C GLN A 60 2.03 -4.47 5.98
N ALA A 61 0.97 -3.76 5.57
CA ALA A 61 -0.03 -4.32 4.66
C ALA A 61 0.56 -4.74 3.30
N ILE A 62 1.55 -4.01 2.78
CA ILE A 62 2.31 -4.43 1.58
C ILE A 62 3.10 -5.70 1.87
N ALA A 63 3.84 -5.75 2.98
CA ALA A 63 4.64 -6.90 3.39
C ALA A 63 3.80 -8.18 3.58
N ASP A 64 2.59 -8.06 4.12
CA ASP A 64 1.68 -9.19 4.30
C ASP A 64 1.20 -9.77 2.97
N VAL A 65 0.89 -8.89 2.00
CA VAL A 65 0.51 -9.30 0.64
C VAL A 65 1.68 -9.98 -0.05
N LEU A 66 2.88 -9.41 0.04
CA LEU A 66 4.10 -10.01 -0.55
C LEU A 66 4.42 -11.37 0.08
N SER A 67 4.32 -11.49 1.40
CA SER A 67 4.52 -12.75 2.13
C SER A 67 3.58 -13.85 1.66
N ARG A 68 2.29 -13.51 1.50
CA ARG A 68 1.28 -14.45 0.99
C ARG A 68 1.59 -14.91 -0.43
N GLN A 69 1.90 -13.97 -1.32
CA GLN A 69 2.27 -14.28 -2.70
C GLN A 69 3.51 -15.18 -2.76
N ALA A 70 4.53 -14.91 -1.95
CA ALA A 70 5.73 -15.75 -1.88
C ALA A 70 5.39 -17.18 -1.42
N ALA A 71 4.58 -17.34 -0.38
CA ALA A 71 4.14 -18.64 0.12
C ALA A 71 3.38 -19.45 -0.96
N GLU A 72 2.47 -18.81 -1.71
CA GLU A 72 1.73 -19.44 -2.80
C GLU A 72 2.66 -19.94 -3.93
N GLN A 73 3.67 -19.15 -4.31
CA GLN A 73 4.62 -19.54 -5.36
C GLN A 73 5.54 -20.68 -4.91
N LEU A 74 5.96 -20.69 -3.64
CA LEU A 74 6.74 -21.77 -3.06
C LEU A 74 5.93 -23.07 -2.95
N GLY A 75 4.66 -22.99 -2.53
CA GLY A 75 3.75 -24.14 -2.51
C GLY A 75 3.52 -24.75 -3.91
N ARG A 76 3.36 -23.90 -4.94
CA ARG A 76 3.27 -24.35 -6.35
C ARG A 76 4.56 -25.01 -6.84
N SER A 77 5.72 -24.55 -6.36
CA SER A 77 7.02 -25.10 -6.74
C SER A 77 7.28 -26.45 -6.08
N GLY A 78 6.85 -26.66 -4.83
CA GLY A 78 6.91 -27.96 -4.14
C GLY A 78 6.02 -29.05 -4.77
N ALA A 79 4.95 -28.66 -5.49
CA ALA A 79 4.08 -29.58 -6.23
C ALA A 79 4.70 -30.07 -7.57
N LYS A 80 5.73 -29.39 -8.09
CA LYS A 80 6.49 -29.89 -9.24
C LYS A 80 7.58 -30.83 -8.70
N LEU A 81 7.43 -32.14 -8.95
CA LEU A 81 8.51 -33.11 -8.71
C LEU A 81 9.84 -32.55 -9.21
N SER A 82 10.82 -32.48 -8.32
CA SER A 82 12.18 -32.08 -8.66
C SER A 82 12.70 -32.94 -9.80
N GLY A 83 13.50 -32.37 -10.72
CA GLY A 83 14.08 -33.10 -11.86
C GLY A 83 14.81 -34.38 -11.45
N THR A 84 15.37 -34.40 -10.23
CA THR A 84 16.00 -35.59 -9.63
C THR A 84 15.00 -36.68 -9.21
N GLN A 85 13.80 -36.31 -8.74
CA GLN A 85 12.71 -37.25 -8.46
C GLN A 85 12.12 -37.84 -9.75
N ARG A 86 12.06 -37.07 -10.84
CA ARG A 86 11.67 -37.59 -12.16
C ARG A 86 12.68 -38.58 -12.74
N ALA A 87 13.98 -38.32 -12.57
CA ALA A 87 15.03 -39.22 -13.05
C ALA A 87 15.04 -40.58 -12.32
N ARG A 88 14.87 -40.58 -10.99
CA ARG A 88 14.83 -41.82 -10.19
C ARG A 88 13.64 -42.73 -10.53
N ARG A 89 12.51 -42.18 -11.00
CA ARG A 89 11.32 -42.97 -11.33
C ARG A 89 11.42 -43.69 -12.69
N ARG A 90 12.31 -43.24 -13.58
CA ARG A 90 12.56 -43.89 -14.89
C ARG A 90 13.54 -45.06 -14.84
N GLY A 91 14.36 -45.18 -13.79
CA GLY A 91 15.36 -46.25 -13.65
C GLY A 91 14.88 -47.49 -12.88
N ARG A 92 13.57 -47.66 -12.68
CA ARG A 92 12.97 -48.75 -11.89
C ARG A 92 12.00 -49.64 -12.68
N ALA A 93 12.09 -49.59 -14.02
CA ALA A 93 11.37 -50.48 -14.93
C ALA A 93 12.29 -51.61 -15.41
#